data_AF-A0A9I9EFV1-F1
#
_entry.id   AF-A0A9I9EFV1-F1
#
_cell.length_a   1.000
_cell.length_b   1.000
_cell.length_c   1.000
_cell.angle_alpha   90.00
_cell.angle_beta   90.00
_cell.angle_gamma   90.00
#
_symmetry.space_group_name_H-M   'P 1'
#
loop_
_entity.id
_entity.type
_entity.pdbx_description
1 polymer ?
#
loop_
_entity_poly.entity_id
_entity_poly.type
_entity_poly.pdbx_seq_one_letter_code
_entity_poly.pdbx_strand_id
1 'polypeptide(L)'
;MTSLVEGLQGKPPKGYPKGYPFVAGRNNVIACAKHFVGDGGTDKGLNEGNTIIDSYDELERIHMAPYLDCIAQGVSTVEWKSPSC
;
A
#
# COMPACT_ATOMS: atom_id res chain seq x y z
N MET A 1 5.82 -7.71 16.40
CA MET A 1 6.19 -8.14 15.03
C MET A 1 6.30 -6.86 14.22
N THR A 2 7.48 -6.52 13.68
CA THR A 2 7.70 -5.31 12.86
C THR A 2 7.10 -5.53 11.47
N SER A 3 6.39 -4.54 10.93
CA SER A 3 5.89 -4.60 9.55
C SER A 3 7.03 -4.41 8.54
N LEU A 4 6.77 -4.74 7.27
CA LEU A 4 7.75 -4.51 6.20
C LEU A 4 8.07 -3.02 6.01
N VAL A 5 7.06 -2.14 6.11
CA VAL A 5 7.24 -0.68 5.98
C VAL A 5 8.15 -0.15 7.09
N GLU A 6 7.88 -0.50 8.35
CA GLU A 6 8.72 -0.08 9.47
C GLU A 6 10.12 -0.72 9.41
N GLY A 7 10.24 -1.94 8.89
CA GLY A 7 11.54 -2.61 8.70
C GLY A 7 12.41 -1.90 7.67
N LEU A 8 11.82 -1.47 6.56
CA LEU A 8 12.54 -0.77 5.48
C LEU A 8 12.84 0.70 5.84
N GLN A 9 11.82 1.43 6.28
CA GLN A 9 11.89 2.88 6.50
C GLN A 9 12.32 3.27 7.92
N GLY A 10 12.20 2.37 8.88
CA GLY A 10 12.24 2.68 10.30
C GLY A 10 10.88 3.07 10.85
N LYS A 11 10.75 3.04 12.18
CA LYS A 11 9.51 3.36 12.89
C LYS A 11 9.35 4.87 13.11
N PRO A 12 8.22 5.49 12.72
CA PRO A 12 7.97 6.90 13.02
C PRO A 12 8.02 7.19 14.53
N PRO A 13 8.60 8.33 14.97
CA PRO A 13 8.63 8.70 16.37
C PRO A 13 7.22 9.00 16.91
N LYS A 14 7.06 8.93 18.23
CA LYS A 14 5.78 9.25 18.87
C LYS A 14 5.36 10.69 18.56
N GLY A 15 4.13 10.86 18.10
CA GLY A 15 3.60 12.18 17.71
C GLY A 15 3.90 12.58 16.26
N TYR A 16 4.56 11.72 15.48
CA TYR A 16 4.69 11.95 14.05
C TYR A 16 3.30 11.99 13.38
N PRO A 17 3.05 12.93 12.44
CA PRO A 17 1.77 13.03 11.76
C PRO A 17 1.39 11.72 11.05
N LYS A 18 0.15 11.25 11.29
CA LYS A 18 -0.36 10.08 10.58
C LYS A 18 -0.55 10.39 9.09
N GLY A 19 -0.21 9.42 8.23
CA GLY A 19 -0.35 9.54 6.78
C GLY A 19 0.70 10.42 6.09
N TYR A 20 1.73 10.86 6.83
CA TYR A 20 2.89 11.54 6.24
C TYR A 20 4.01 10.52 5.96
N PRO A 21 4.78 10.70 4.86
CA PRO A 21 5.87 9.81 4.50
C PRO A 21 7.03 9.91 5.49
N PHE A 22 7.55 8.78 5.95
CA PHE A 22 8.64 8.72 6.93
C PHE A 22 9.80 7.84 6.45
N VAL A 23 11.02 8.30 6.70
CA VAL A 23 12.25 7.50 6.60
C VAL A 23 13.21 7.95 7.71
N ALA A 24 13.72 7.00 8.50
CA ALA A 24 14.48 7.29 9.72
C ALA A 24 15.88 7.87 9.44
N GLY A 25 16.44 7.63 8.26
CA GLY A 25 17.72 8.22 7.87
C GLY A 25 18.45 7.44 6.78
N ARG A 26 19.76 7.71 6.66
CA ARG A 26 20.61 7.24 5.55
C ARG A 26 20.79 5.72 5.46
N ASN A 27 20.50 4.99 6.54
CA ASN A 27 20.63 3.53 6.59
C ASN A 27 19.30 2.82 6.29
N ASN A 28 18.25 3.57 5.98
CA ASN A 28 16.93 3.07 5.66
C ASN A 28 16.61 3.36 4.19
N VAL A 29 15.64 2.63 3.66
CA VAL A 29 15.18 2.78 2.28
C VAL A 29 13.71 3.16 2.28
N ILE A 30 13.29 3.91 1.26
CA ILE A 30 11.88 4.23 1.07
C ILE A 30 11.10 2.95 0.72
N ALA A 31 9.94 2.78 1.33
CA ALA A 31 9.00 1.71 1.00
C ALA A 31 7.91 2.23 0.06
N CYS A 32 7.40 1.34 -0.78
CA CYS A 32 6.30 1.58 -1.69
C CYS A 32 5.15 0.61 -1.39
N ALA A 33 3.95 1.12 -1.16
CA ALA A 33 2.74 0.29 -1.15
C ALA A 33 2.24 0.15 -2.59
N LYS A 34 2.20 -1.08 -3.11
CA LYS A 34 1.83 -1.35 -4.50
C LYS A 34 1.17 -2.72 -4.67
N HIS A 35 0.35 -2.94 -5.70
CA HIS A 35 -0.10 -1.92 -6.68
C HIS A 35 -1.50 -1.41 -6.29
N PHE A 36 -1.65 -0.09 -6.17
CA PHE A 36 -2.92 0.52 -5.81
C PHE A 36 -3.80 0.57 -7.05
N VAL A 37 -5.00 0.00 -7.15
CA VAL A 37 -5.66 -0.92 -6.22
C VAL A 37 -6.31 -2.06 -7.00
N GLY A 38 -6.53 -3.18 -6.32
CA GLY A 38 -7.27 -4.31 -6.88
C GLY A 38 -6.45 -5.20 -7.81
N ASP A 39 -5.13 -5.07 -7.84
CA ASP A 39 -4.24 -5.86 -8.71
C ASP A 39 -4.37 -7.37 -8.50
N GLY A 40 -4.61 -7.82 -7.27
CA GLY A 40 -4.87 -9.23 -6.96
C GLY A 40 -6.29 -9.75 -7.26
N GLY A 41 -7.21 -8.89 -7.72
CA GLY A 41 -8.64 -9.22 -7.91
C GLY A 41 -9.07 -9.40 -9.36
N THR A 42 -8.13 -9.55 -10.30
CA THR A 42 -8.44 -9.56 -11.72
C THR A 42 -9.23 -10.81 -12.13
N ASP A 43 -10.15 -10.66 -13.09
CA ASP A 43 -10.94 -11.77 -13.64
C ASP A 43 -10.01 -12.88 -14.10
N LYS A 44 -10.23 -14.09 -13.57
CA LYS A 44 -9.42 -15.30 -13.83
C LYS A 44 -7.92 -15.14 -13.53
N GLY A 45 -7.53 -14.15 -12.72
CA GLY A 45 -6.13 -13.89 -12.38
C GLY A 45 -5.29 -13.39 -13.56
N LEU A 46 -5.92 -12.78 -14.57
CA LEU A 46 -5.21 -12.20 -15.70
C LEU A 46 -4.35 -11.02 -15.23
N ASN A 47 -3.03 -11.08 -15.45
CA ASN A 47 -2.13 -9.97 -15.13
C ASN A 47 -2.59 -8.70 -15.86
N GLU A 48 -2.59 -7.57 -15.15
CA GLU A 48 -3.08 -6.26 -15.62
C GLU A 48 -4.56 -6.24 -16.06
N GLY A 49 -5.28 -7.35 -15.91
CA GLY A 49 -6.67 -7.50 -16.29
C GLY A 49 -7.65 -6.65 -15.48
N ASN A 50 -8.94 -6.83 -15.79
CA ASN A 50 -10.00 -6.10 -15.12
C ASN A 50 -10.35 -6.75 -13.77
N THR A 51 -10.45 -5.95 -12.71
CA THR A 51 -10.93 -6.39 -11.40
C THR A 51 -12.43 -6.13 -11.35
N ILE A 52 -13.21 -7.21 -11.40
CA ILE A 52 -14.67 -7.15 -11.41
C ILE A 52 -15.16 -7.36 -9.98
N ILE A 53 -15.80 -6.34 -9.42
CA ILE A 53 -16.26 -6.33 -8.03
C ILE A 53 -17.64 -5.70 -7.94
N ASP A 54 -18.51 -6.24 -7.08
CA ASP A 54 -19.93 -5.90 -7.06
C ASP A 54 -20.20 -4.56 -6.36
N SER A 55 -19.33 -4.13 -5.45
CA SER A 55 -19.50 -2.89 -4.69
C SER A 55 -18.17 -2.24 -4.29
N TYR A 56 -18.24 -0.93 -4.02
CA TYR A 56 -17.13 -0.18 -3.44
C TYR A 56 -16.75 -0.70 -2.04
N ASP A 57 -17.73 -1.07 -1.21
CA ASP A 57 -17.49 -1.59 0.14
C ASP A 57 -16.65 -2.88 0.11
N GLU A 58 -16.88 -3.74 -0.88
CA GLU A 58 -16.08 -4.94 -1.07
C GLU A 58 -14.65 -4.60 -1.53
N LEU A 59 -14.49 -3.62 -2.43
CA LEU A 59 -13.18 -3.12 -2.86
C LEU A 59 -12.39 -2.59 -1.67
N GLU A 60 -13.05 -1.80 -0.82
CA GLU A 60 -12.43 -1.22 0.36
C GLU A 60 -12.00 -2.31 1.35
N ARG A 61 -12.92 -3.22 1.67
CA ARG A 61 -12.71 -4.29 2.66
C ARG A 61 -11.63 -5.30 2.23
N ILE A 62 -11.52 -5.62 0.94
CA ILE A 62 -10.59 -6.64 0.44
C ILE A 62 -9.28 -6.02 -0.04
N HIS A 63 -9.35 -5.05 -0.96
CA HIS A 63 -8.18 -4.59 -1.72
C HIS A 63 -7.58 -3.27 -1.18
N MET A 64 -8.34 -2.47 -0.43
CA MET A 64 -7.81 -1.23 0.17
C MET A 64 -7.35 -1.40 1.62
N ALA A 65 -7.88 -2.40 2.35
CA ALA A 65 -7.58 -2.60 3.77
C ALA A 65 -6.08 -2.54 4.13
N PRO A 66 -5.15 -3.16 3.37
CA PRO A 66 -3.72 -3.09 3.71
C PRO A 66 -3.10 -1.68 3.57
N TYR A 67 -3.67 -0.81 2.72
CA TYR A 67 -3.13 0.54 2.50
C TYR A 67 -3.30 1.42 3.73
N LEU A 68 -4.36 1.24 4.51
CA LEU A 68 -4.58 2.00 5.75
C LEU A 68 -3.43 1.78 6.75
N ASP A 69 -2.99 0.52 6.88
CA ASP A 69 -1.85 0.17 7.74
C ASP A 69 -0.54 0.73 7.19
N CYS A 70 -0.28 0.62 5.89
CA CYS A 70 0.91 1.19 5.27
C CYS A 70 0.98 2.72 5.43
N ILE A 71 -0.13 3.41 5.24
CA ILE A 71 -0.25 4.87 5.40
C ILE A 71 -0.06 5.26 6.87
N ALA A 72 -0.64 4.51 7.81
CA ALA A 72 -0.46 4.75 9.25
C ALA A 72 1.00 4.57 9.69
N GLN A 73 1.74 3.69 9.02
CA GLN A 73 3.17 3.44 9.24
C GLN A 73 4.09 4.43 8.51
N GLY A 74 3.51 5.34 7.71
CA GLY A 74 4.24 6.39 7.00
C GLY A 74 4.95 5.91 5.73
N VAL A 75 4.36 4.96 4.99
CA VAL A 75 4.88 4.54 3.68
C VAL A 75 5.16 5.76 2.79
N SER A 76 6.32 5.80 2.16
CA SER A 76 6.78 7.00 1.45
C SER A 76 6.15 7.16 0.09
N THR A 77 5.83 6.06 -0.59
CA THR A 77 5.24 6.09 -1.93
C THR A 77 4.10 5.09 -2.09
N VAL A 78 3.20 5.39 -3.01
CA VAL A 78 2.14 4.50 -3.47
C VAL A 78 2.19 4.46 -5.00
N GLU A 79 2.17 3.27 -5.59
CA GLU A 79 2.25 3.09 -7.04
C GLU A 79 0.94 2.50 -7.58
N TRP A 80 0.40 3.09 -8.65
CA TRP A 80 -0.84 2.61 -9.27
C TRP A 80 -0.59 1.31 -10.06
N LYS A 81 -1.54 0.37 -9.99
CA LYS A 81 -1.74 -0.72 -10.97
C LYS A 81 -1.75 -0.17 -12.41
N SER A 82 -1.01 -0.83 -13.29
CA SER A 82 -1.02 -0.55 -14.73
C SER A 82 -2.43 -0.80 -15.33
N PRO A 83 -2.98 0.14 -16.11
CA PRO A 83 -4.12 -0.16 -16.97
C PRO A 83 -3.69 -1.07 -18.12
N SER A 84 -4.51 -2.06 -18.45
CA SER A 84 -4.36 -2.85 -19.66
C SER A 84 -4.37 -1.92 -20.89
N CYS A 85 -3.28 -1.90 -21.67
CA CYS A 85 -3.22 -1.25 -22.99
C CYS A 85 -4.17 -1.89 -24.01
#